data_AF-A0A7W0DDM9-F1
#
_entry.id   AF-A0A7W0DDM9-F1
#
_cell.length_a   1.000
_cell.length_b   1.000
_cell.length_c   1.000
_cell.angle_alpha   90.00
_cell.angle_beta   90.00
_cell.angle_gamma   90.00
#
_symmetry.space_group_name_H-M   'P 1'
#
loop_
_entity.id
_entity.type
_entity.pdbx_description
1 polymer ?
#
loop_
_entity_poly.entity_id
_entity_poly.type
_entity_poly.pdbx_seq_one_letter_code
_entity_poly.pdbx_strand_id
1 'polypeptide(L)'
;MNIVVGALLLVCLVIGIVWQLSERRRKTADLELQRTMQLFDVSLEVNSTIHKQDLLIKIMETSSRIMNAEASSVILVDEEKDELFFDLALGEKGDEVREIRLKIGEGIAGWVAQTGQSVKIDDAAQDERWSSKVAKRVDYPTRNMLCVPLVSKGKIIGVLQVLNKREDVHFTDRDLQLLESIASPIAASLENAMLYDVLEKTTAAKERMESELRIATNIQMGFLPRQGLYMTAEANEITAEARAFIRPAREVGGDFYDYFRLGDDKLFFVLGDVSDKGIPAALFMAVTMTLLKGKMSPDMSPGELLTAVNQELYKDDSTMFATIFCGVLHIGTGRLQYSDGGHCPPYIVRGNGDVEQLKGKKGLPLGVMDDMLYVDNEVTLVQGDRLIMYTDGITEAENRQQEQYGFSRLHELLQKELSSQPAQLLEQMTQDVDRFANGAIQSDDIAVLIIDRKPNKM
;
A
#
# COMPACT_ATOMS: atom_id res chain seq x y z
N MET A 1 -50.15 -76.21 23.83
CA MET A 1 -48.77 -76.39 23.31
C MET A 1 -48.51 -75.57 22.04
N ASN A 2 -49.41 -75.55 21.05
CA ASN A 2 -49.19 -74.85 19.76
C ASN A 2 -49.06 -73.32 19.83
N ILE A 3 -49.74 -72.65 20.77
CA ILE A 3 -49.67 -71.18 20.91
C ILE A 3 -48.30 -70.71 21.43
N VAL A 4 -47.71 -71.46 22.37
CA VAL A 4 -46.41 -71.13 22.97
C VAL A 4 -45.29 -71.30 21.95
N VAL A 5 -45.35 -72.35 21.12
CA VAL A 5 -44.36 -72.59 20.06
C VAL A 5 -44.46 -71.53 18.95
N GLY A 6 -45.68 -71.12 18.57
CA GLY A 6 -45.89 -70.03 17.60
C GLY A 6 -45.38 -68.67 18.10
N ALA A 7 -45.60 -68.36 19.38
CA ALA A 7 -45.09 -67.15 19.99
C ALA A 7 -43.55 -67.13 20.07
N LEU A 8 -42.92 -68.26 20.40
CA LEU A 8 -41.46 -68.36 20.43
C LEU A 8 -40.83 -68.18 19.04
N LEU A 9 -41.42 -68.78 18.00
CA LEU A 9 -40.94 -68.64 16.62
C LEU A 9 -41.03 -67.18 16.14
N LEU A 10 -42.10 -66.48 16.50
CA LEU A 10 -42.30 -65.08 16.13
C LEU A 10 -41.29 -64.16 16.84
N VAL A 11 -40.99 -64.43 18.12
CA VAL A 11 -39.94 -63.74 18.87
C VAL A 11 -38.56 -63.98 18.27
N CYS A 12 -38.21 -65.21 17.90
CA CYS A 12 -36.94 -65.52 17.24
C CYS A 12 -36.81 -64.82 15.88
N LEU A 13 -37.89 -64.77 15.09
CA LEU A 13 -37.89 -64.08 13.79
C LEU A 13 -37.69 -62.56 13.95
N VAL A 14 -38.37 -61.95 14.92
CA VAL A 14 -38.22 -60.52 15.24
C VAL A 14 -36.80 -60.22 15.72
N ILE A 15 -36.23 -61.05 16.60
CA ILE A 15 -34.84 -60.90 17.06
C ILE A 15 -33.86 -61.02 15.89
N GLY A 16 -34.06 -61.98 14.98
CA GLY A 16 -33.23 -62.16 13.79
C GLY A 16 -33.25 -60.95 12.86
N ILE A 17 -34.44 -60.39 12.61
CA ILE A 17 -34.61 -59.18 11.78
C ILE A 17 -33.97 -57.95 12.46
N VAL A 18 -34.18 -57.77 13.77
CA VAL A 18 -33.57 -56.67 14.54
C VAL A 18 -32.05 -56.78 14.55
N TRP A 19 -31.51 -58.00 14.70
CA TRP A 19 -30.07 -58.25 14.66
C TRP A 19 -29.49 -57.95 13.26
N GLN A 20 -30.15 -58.41 12.19
CA GLN A 20 -29.72 -58.15 10.81
C GLN A 20 -29.79 -56.66 10.44
N LEU A 21 -30.81 -55.93 10.92
CA LEU A 21 -30.91 -54.47 10.76
C LEU A 21 -29.84 -53.72 11.56
N SER A 22 -29.55 -54.17 12.78
CA SER A 22 -28.48 -53.61 13.63
C SER A 22 -27.10 -53.81 13.00
N GLU A 23 -26.83 -54.99 12.45
CA GLU A 23 -25.55 -55.31 11.80
C GLU A 23 -25.37 -54.53 10.50
N ARG A 24 -26.43 -54.33 9.71
CA ARG A 24 -26.40 -53.43 8.55
C ARG A 24 -26.12 -51.98 8.96
N ARG A 25 -26.77 -51.47 10.00
CA ARG A 25 -26.52 -50.12 10.53
C ARG A 25 -25.09 -49.95 11.03
N ARG A 26 -24.53 -50.94 11.73
CA ARG A 26 -23.13 -50.93 12.18
C ARG A 26 -22.16 -50.88 11.01
N LYS A 27 -22.34 -51.74 9.99
CA LYS A 27 -21.51 -51.72 8.78
C LYS A 27 -21.57 -50.37 8.06
N THR A 28 -22.75 -49.77 7.93
CA THR A 28 -22.90 -48.44 7.32
C THR A 28 -22.22 -47.35 8.16
N ALA A 29 -22.39 -47.37 9.48
CA ALA A 29 -21.77 -46.41 10.39
C ALA A 29 -20.24 -46.54 10.41
N ASP A 30 -19.69 -47.76 10.36
CA ASP A 30 -18.24 -48.00 10.29
C ASP A 30 -17.66 -47.50 8.95
N LEU A 31 -18.37 -47.69 7.84
CA LEU A 31 -18.02 -47.14 6.53
C LEU A 31 -18.08 -45.61 6.50
N GLU A 32 -19.10 -45.00 7.12
CA GLU A 32 -19.22 -43.55 7.26
C GLU A 32 -18.13 -42.98 8.16
N LEU A 33 -17.79 -43.67 9.25
CA LEU A 33 -16.71 -43.30 10.15
C LEU A 33 -15.35 -43.40 9.45
N GLN A 34 -15.08 -44.47 8.71
CA GLN A 34 -13.85 -44.61 7.91
C GLN A 34 -13.74 -43.52 6.84
N ARG A 35 -14.84 -43.20 6.12
CA ARG A 35 -14.88 -42.09 5.16
C ARG A 35 -14.60 -40.75 5.83
N THR A 36 -15.23 -40.50 6.97
CA THR A 36 -15.05 -39.26 7.74
C THR A 36 -13.62 -39.13 8.27
N MET A 37 -13.02 -40.22 8.74
CA MET A 37 -11.62 -40.26 9.21
C MET A 37 -10.63 -40.06 8.07
N GLN A 38 -10.84 -40.67 6.90
CA GLN A 38 -9.99 -40.43 5.72
C GLN A 38 -10.04 -38.96 5.25
N LEU A 39 -11.24 -38.35 5.26
CA LEU A 39 -11.41 -36.93 4.97
C LEU A 39 -10.72 -36.04 6.02
N PHE A 40 -10.77 -36.45 7.29
CA PHE A 40 -10.13 -35.74 8.40
C PHE A 40 -8.60 -35.85 8.36
N ASP A 41 -8.04 -37.02 8.03
CA ASP A 41 -6.60 -37.24 7.89
C ASP A 41 -6.03 -36.44 6.72
N VAL A 42 -6.71 -36.41 5.57
CA VAL A 42 -6.33 -35.53 4.44
C VAL A 42 -6.40 -34.07 4.87
N SER A 43 -7.47 -33.66 5.54
CA SER A 43 -7.64 -32.28 6.03
C SER A 43 -6.57 -31.86 7.04
N LEU A 44 -6.16 -32.74 7.97
CA LEU A 44 -5.11 -32.49 8.95
C LEU A 44 -3.71 -32.43 8.32
N GLU A 45 -3.43 -33.32 7.37
CA GLU A 45 -2.11 -33.42 6.74
C GLU A 45 -1.88 -32.24 5.77
N VAL A 46 -2.94 -31.81 5.07
CA VAL A 46 -2.94 -30.69 4.11
C VAL A 46 -2.89 -29.32 4.82
N ASN A 47 -3.51 -29.15 6.00
CA ASN A 47 -3.45 -27.89 6.76
C ASN A 47 -2.11 -27.65 7.49
N SER A 48 -1.19 -28.62 7.51
CA SER A 48 0.10 -28.51 8.20
C SER A 48 1.18 -27.76 7.41
N THR A 49 0.90 -27.42 6.15
CA THR A 49 1.89 -26.91 5.20
C THR A 49 1.43 -25.58 4.62
N ILE A 50 2.18 -24.50 4.87
CA ILE A 50 1.80 -23.12 4.51
C ILE A 50 2.18 -22.79 3.06
N HIS A 51 3.23 -23.42 2.52
CA HIS A 51 3.71 -23.14 1.17
C HIS A 51 2.94 -23.92 0.10
N LYS A 52 2.44 -23.21 -0.92
CA LYS A 52 1.65 -23.76 -2.05
C LYS A 52 2.33 -24.95 -2.73
N GLN A 53 3.64 -24.90 -2.95
CA GLN A 53 4.40 -25.96 -3.64
C GLN A 53 4.44 -27.26 -2.82
N ASP A 54 4.78 -27.17 -1.55
CA ASP A 54 4.81 -28.32 -0.64
C ASP A 54 3.40 -28.92 -0.49
N LEU A 55 2.37 -28.07 -0.46
CA LEU A 55 0.97 -28.49 -0.41
C LEU A 55 0.56 -29.29 -1.68
N LEU A 56 0.93 -28.80 -2.86
CA LEU A 56 0.67 -29.49 -4.13
C LEU A 56 1.33 -30.86 -4.17
N ILE A 57 2.62 -30.95 -3.78
CA ILE A 57 3.35 -32.22 -3.68
C ILE A 57 2.61 -33.18 -2.75
N LYS A 58 2.23 -32.69 -1.56
CA LYS A 58 1.55 -33.50 -0.56
C LYS A 58 0.18 -34.01 -1.03
N ILE A 59 -0.59 -33.15 -1.70
CA ILE A 59 -1.87 -33.52 -2.31
C ILE A 59 -1.64 -34.62 -3.36
N MET A 60 -0.61 -34.49 -4.19
CA MET A 60 -0.33 -35.47 -5.24
C MET A 60 0.10 -36.83 -4.66
N GLU A 61 0.98 -36.85 -3.66
CA GLU A 61 1.40 -38.07 -2.98
C GLU A 61 0.22 -38.77 -2.30
N THR A 62 -0.57 -38.01 -1.54
CA THR A 62 -1.71 -38.53 -0.79
C THR A 62 -2.81 -39.05 -1.72
N SER A 63 -3.12 -38.33 -2.81
CA SER A 63 -4.10 -38.77 -3.80
C SER A 63 -3.66 -40.06 -4.49
N SER A 64 -2.39 -40.17 -4.90
CA SER A 64 -1.87 -41.39 -5.52
C SER A 64 -1.94 -42.59 -4.58
N ARG A 65 -1.63 -42.38 -3.30
CA ARG A 65 -1.66 -43.41 -2.26
C ARG A 65 -3.07 -43.89 -1.96
N ILE A 66 -4.01 -42.95 -1.73
CA ILE A 66 -5.42 -43.27 -1.43
C ILE A 66 -6.07 -44.03 -2.58
N MET A 67 -5.77 -43.63 -3.82
CA MET A 67 -6.35 -44.21 -5.03
C MET A 67 -5.63 -45.48 -5.52
N ASN A 68 -4.57 -45.92 -4.82
CA ASN A 68 -3.67 -46.99 -5.26
C ASN A 68 -3.22 -46.82 -6.73
N ALA A 69 -2.80 -45.61 -7.09
CA ALA A 69 -2.45 -45.21 -8.46
C ALA A 69 -0.94 -44.94 -8.61
N GLU A 70 -0.39 -45.14 -9.82
CA GLU A 70 1.03 -44.93 -10.09
C GLU A 70 1.46 -43.47 -9.92
N ALA A 71 0.60 -42.52 -10.32
CA ALA A 71 0.87 -41.10 -10.24
C ALA A 71 -0.42 -40.28 -10.06
N SER A 72 -0.25 -39.02 -9.69
CA SER A 72 -1.31 -38.02 -9.74
C SER A 72 -0.74 -36.65 -10.08
N SER A 73 -1.61 -35.72 -10.46
CA SER A 73 -1.23 -34.36 -10.79
C SER A 73 -2.35 -33.40 -10.39
N VAL A 74 -1.97 -32.23 -9.92
CA VAL A 74 -2.87 -31.09 -9.77
C VAL A 74 -2.57 -30.08 -10.87
N ILE A 75 -3.60 -29.63 -11.57
CA ILE A 75 -3.53 -28.65 -12.65
C ILE A 75 -4.36 -27.44 -12.23
N LEU A 76 -3.74 -26.28 -12.10
CA LEU A 76 -4.38 -25.06 -11.60
C LEU A 76 -4.90 -24.20 -12.74
N VAL A 77 -5.94 -23.42 -12.48
CA VAL A 77 -6.48 -22.41 -13.41
C VAL A 77 -5.70 -21.10 -13.24
N ASP A 78 -5.22 -20.54 -14.35
CA ASP A 78 -4.69 -19.19 -14.47
C ASP A 78 -5.79 -18.31 -15.08
N GLU A 79 -6.49 -17.57 -14.23
CA GLU A 79 -7.66 -16.79 -14.62
C GLU A 79 -7.32 -15.58 -15.51
N GLU A 80 -6.13 -15.00 -15.34
CA GLU A 80 -5.72 -13.83 -16.12
C GLU A 80 -5.47 -14.20 -17.59
N LYS A 81 -4.99 -15.42 -17.83
CA LYS A 81 -4.63 -15.91 -19.17
C LYS A 81 -5.65 -16.87 -19.77
N ASP A 82 -6.69 -17.25 -19.02
CA ASP A 82 -7.70 -18.23 -19.42
C ASP A 82 -7.08 -19.59 -19.80
N GLU A 83 -6.10 -20.02 -19.00
CA GLU A 83 -5.29 -21.22 -19.23
C GLU A 83 -5.25 -22.11 -17.99
N LEU A 84 -4.88 -23.36 -18.18
CA LEU A 84 -4.50 -24.31 -17.15
C LEU A 84 -2.98 -24.43 -17.09
N PHE A 85 -2.40 -24.51 -15.90
CA PHE A 85 -0.97 -24.70 -15.72
C PHE A 85 -0.66 -25.70 -14.61
N PHE A 86 0.47 -26.38 -14.74
CA PHE A 86 1.03 -27.22 -13.70
C PHE A 86 2.53 -27.35 -13.86
N ASP A 87 3.18 -27.63 -12.73
CA ASP A 87 4.61 -27.87 -12.64
C ASP A 87 4.89 -29.36 -12.72
N LEU A 88 5.67 -29.78 -13.74
CA LEU A 88 6.12 -31.16 -13.87
C LEU A 88 7.52 -31.32 -13.27
N ALA A 89 7.67 -32.19 -12.27
CA ALA A 89 8.97 -32.63 -11.77
C ALA A 89 9.39 -33.93 -12.49
N LEU A 90 10.50 -33.90 -13.24
CA LEU A 90 11.00 -35.04 -14.02
C LEU A 90 12.09 -35.82 -13.26
N GLY A 91 11.75 -37.00 -12.72
CA GLY A 91 12.68 -38.11 -12.42
C GLY A 91 13.58 -38.03 -11.16
N GLU A 92 14.20 -39.18 -10.82
CA GLU A 92 15.04 -39.41 -9.61
C GLU A 92 16.43 -38.73 -9.63
N LYS A 93 16.75 -37.95 -10.67
CA LYS A 93 17.92 -37.06 -10.72
C LYS A 93 17.49 -35.75 -11.38
N GLY A 94 17.39 -34.68 -10.58
CA GLY A 94 17.05 -33.32 -11.01
C GLY A 94 17.87 -32.83 -12.22
N ASP A 95 17.52 -31.73 -12.89
CA ASP A 95 16.99 -30.48 -12.38
C ASP A 95 16.29 -29.75 -13.53
N GLU A 96 15.00 -29.45 -13.40
CA GLU A 96 14.25 -28.33 -14.03
C GLU A 96 12.75 -28.60 -13.89
N VAL A 97 12.07 -27.80 -13.07
CA VAL A 97 10.61 -27.76 -13.06
C VAL A 97 10.16 -27.12 -14.37
N ARG A 98 9.39 -27.85 -15.18
CA ARG A 98 8.81 -27.31 -16.42
C ARG A 98 7.35 -26.98 -16.19
N GLU A 99 7.01 -25.70 -16.35
CA GLU A 99 5.62 -25.24 -16.37
C GLU A 99 4.99 -25.68 -17.71
N ILE A 100 3.92 -26.48 -17.64
CA ILE A 100 3.13 -26.89 -18.80
C ILE A 100 1.83 -26.12 -18.78
N ARG A 101 1.54 -25.41 -19.89
CA ARG A 101 0.29 -24.66 -20.09
C ARG A 101 -0.62 -25.32 -21.12
N LEU A 102 -1.91 -25.33 -20.84
CA LEU A 102 -3.00 -25.89 -21.65
C LEU A 102 -4.15 -24.88 -21.74
N LYS A 103 -4.88 -24.85 -22.85
CA LYS A 103 -6.10 -24.02 -22.91
C LYS A 103 -7.26 -24.69 -22.16
N ILE A 104 -8.20 -23.90 -21.66
CA ILE A 104 -9.47 -24.45 -21.18
C ILE A 104 -10.17 -25.19 -22.35
N GLY A 105 -10.68 -26.39 -22.07
CA GLY A 105 -11.22 -27.31 -23.08
C GLY A 105 -10.18 -28.17 -23.81
N GLU A 106 -8.87 -27.93 -23.63
CA GLU A 106 -7.81 -28.74 -24.26
C GLU A 106 -7.47 -29.98 -23.43
N GLY A 107 -7.65 -31.16 -24.01
CA GLY A 107 -7.41 -32.43 -23.33
C GLY A 107 -8.45 -32.74 -22.25
N ILE A 108 -8.25 -33.83 -21.52
CA ILE A 108 -9.18 -34.27 -20.47
C ILE A 108 -9.26 -33.25 -19.33
N ALA A 109 -8.12 -32.77 -18.83
CA ALA A 109 -8.08 -31.78 -17.77
C ALA A 109 -8.72 -30.44 -18.20
N GLY A 110 -8.45 -29.97 -19.42
CA GLY A 110 -9.09 -28.79 -19.99
C GLY A 110 -10.61 -28.94 -20.09
N TRP A 111 -11.10 -30.12 -20.50
CA TRP A 111 -12.52 -30.41 -20.56
C TRP A 111 -13.18 -30.45 -19.18
N VAL A 112 -12.52 -31.05 -18.17
CA VAL A 112 -13.01 -31.04 -16.78
C VAL A 112 -13.05 -29.62 -16.22
N ALA A 113 -12.03 -28.81 -16.48
CA ALA A 113 -12.01 -27.41 -16.08
C ALA A 113 -13.12 -26.58 -16.75
N GLN A 114 -13.45 -26.88 -18.00
CA GLN A 114 -14.51 -26.20 -18.75
C GLN A 114 -15.92 -26.59 -18.29
N THR A 115 -16.14 -27.89 -18.03
CA THR A 115 -17.48 -28.44 -17.77
C THR A 115 -17.82 -28.56 -16.30
N GLY A 116 -16.81 -28.63 -15.42
CA GLY A 116 -16.98 -28.96 -14.01
C GLY A 116 -17.45 -30.41 -13.78
N GLN A 117 -17.35 -31.28 -14.78
CA GLN A 117 -17.79 -32.67 -14.68
C GLN A 117 -16.60 -33.60 -14.49
N SER A 118 -16.67 -34.46 -13.48
CA SER A 118 -15.70 -35.53 -13.26
C SER A 118 -15.78 -36.60 -14.35
N VAL A 119 -14.67 -37.27 -14.63
CA VAL A 119 -14.60 -38.34 -15.64
C VAL A 119 -13.73 -39.50 -15.19
N LYS A 120 -14.19 -40.71 -15.50
CA LYS A 120 -13.45 -41.96 -15.39
C LYS A 120 -13.15 -42.49 -16.79
N ILE A 121 -11.88 -42.81 -17.03
CA ILE A 121 -11.40 -43.24 -18.35
C ILE A 121 -10.67 -44.57 -18.19
N ASP A 122 -11.21 -45.60 -18.85
CA ASP A 122 -10.70 -46.96 -18.78
C ASP A 122 -9.54 -47.22 -19.76
N ASP A 123 -9.54 -46.51 -20.90
CA ASP A 123 -8.44 -46.47 -21.87
C ASP A 123 -8.27 -45.04 -22.41
N ALA A 124 -7.20 -44.39 -21.98
CA ALA A 124 -6.88 -43.02 -22.35
C ALA A 124 -6.62 -42.86 -23.86
N ALA A 125 -6.09 -43.88 -24.55
CA ALA A 125 -5.81 -43.80 -25.98
C ALA A 125 -7.07 -43.85 -26.86
N GLN A 126 -8.19 -44.33 -26.32
CA GLN A 126 -9.47 -44.48 -27.02
C GLN A 126 -10.45 -43.31 -26.74
N ASP A 127 -10.15 -42.42 -25.79
CA ASP A 127 -11.03 -41.29 -25.45
C ASP A 127 -10.86 -40.15 -26.49
N GLU A 128 -11.97 -39.66 -27.06
CA GLU A 128 -11.96 -38.59 -28.06
C GLU A 128 -11.39 -37.26 -27.53
N ARG A 129 -11.43 -37.05 -26.20
CA ARG A 129 -10.86 -35.87 -25.54
C ARG A 129 -9.36 -36.01 -25.27
N TRP A 130 -8.77 -37.17 -25.55
CA TRP A 130 -7.34 -37.40 -25.38
C TRP A 130 -6.51 -36.53 -26.33
N SER A 131 -5.60 -35.72 -25.77
CA SER A 131 -4.72 -34.87 -26.57
C SER A 131 -3.31 -35.46 -26.65
N SER A 132 -2.94 -35.94 -27.83
CA SER A 132 -1.58 -36.42 -28.12
C SER A 132 -0.50 -35.34 -27.96
N LYS A 133 -0.87 -34.05 -28.03
CA LYS A 133 0.04 -32.92 -27.77
C LYS A 133 0.45 -32.85 -26.29
N VAL A 134 -0.49 -33.11 -25.39
CA VAL A 134 -0.24 -33.11 -23.94
C VAL A 134 0.57 -34.35 -23.55
N ALA A 135 0.20 -35.52 -24.06
CA ALA A 135 0.93 -36.77 -23.81
C ALA A 135 2.41 -36.70 -24.24
N LYS A 136 2.71 -36.08 -25.38
CA LYS A 136 4.09 -35.87 -25.87
C LYS A 136 4.92 -34.90 -25.02
N ARG A 137 4.28 -33.98 -24.29
CA ARG A 137 4.97 -33.01 -23.43
C ARG A 137 5.27 -33.58 -22.04
N VAL A 138 4.47 -34.54 -21.58
CA VAL A 138 4.52 -35.11 -20.22
C VAL A 138 5.34 -36.40 -20.14
N ASP A 139 5.61 -37.07 -21.28
CA ASP A 139 6.41 -38.31 -21.38
C ASP A 139 6.05 -39.38 -20.33
N TYR A 140 4.75 -39.52 -20.06
CA TYR A 140 4.21 -40.48 -19.09
C TYR A 140 3.12 -41.33 -19.76
N PRO A 141 3.25 -42.67 -19.79
CA PRO A 141 2.29 -43.54 -20.46
C PRO A 141 1.02 -43.72 -19.62
N THR A 142 0.01 -42.87 -19.88
CA THR A 142 -1.31 -42.98 -19.25
C THR A 142 -2.15 -44.08 -19.93
N ARG A 143 -2.60 -45.05 -19.13
CA ARG A 143 -3.46 -46.17 -19.54
C ARG A 143 -4.91 -45.93 -19.13
N ASN A 144 -5.14 -45.67 -17.85
CA ASN A 144 -6.44 -45.33 -17.29
C ASN A 144 -6.29 -44.15 -16.32
N MET A 145 -7.36 -43.38 -16.10
CA MET A 145 -7.32 -42.22 -15.21
C MET A 145 -8.68 -41.84 -14.63
N LEU A 146 -8.63 -41.18 -13.48
CA LEU A 146 -9.74 -40.39 -12.94
C LEU A 146 -9.35 -38.92 -12.97
N CYS A 147 -10.31 -38.06 -13.30
CA CYS A 147 -10.11 -36.62 -13.36
C CYS A 147 -11.32 -35.94 -12.73
N VAL A 148 -11.09 -35.12 -11.70
CA VAL A 148 -12.13 -34.43 -10.94
C VAL A 148 -11.82 -32.94 -10.85
N PRO A 149 -12.83 -32.06 -10.89
CA PRO A 149 -12.62 -30.64 -10.70
C PRO A 149 -12.31 -30.34 -9.23
N LEU A 150 -11.39 -29.41 -8.99
CA LEU A 150 -11.17 -28.79 -7.69
C LEU A 150 -12.05 -27.55 -7.62
N VAL A 151 -13.17 -27.67 -6.92
CA VAL A 151 -14.16 -26.59 -6.81
C VAL A 151 -14.10 -25.99 -5.41
N SER A 152 -13.89 -24.67 -5.34
CA SER A 152 -14.04 -23.91 -4.10
C SER A 152 -14.96 -22.71 -4.32
N LYS A 153 -15.90 -22.50 -3.38
CA LYS A 153 -16.91 -21.41 -3.43
C LYS A 153 -17.63 -21.28 -4.78
N GLY A 154 -17.90 -22.40 -5.45
CA GLY A 154 -18.60 -22.42 -6.74
C GLY A 154 -17.72 -22.13 -7.97
N LYS A 155 -16.40 -22.00 -7.79
CA LYS A 155 -15.42 -21.77 -8.85
C LYS A 155 -14.47 -22.96 -8.99
N ILE A 156 -14.17 -23.34 -10.22
CA ILE A 156 -13.14 -24.35 -10.50
C ILE A 156 -11.79 -23.65 -10.42
N ILE A 157 -10.99 -24.00 -9.41
CA ILE A 157 -9.64 -23.44 -9.21
C ILE A 157 -8.54 -24.33 -9.81
N GLY A 158 -8.92 -25.54 -10.22
CA GLY A 158 -8.01 -26.51 -10.79
C GLY A 158 -8.69 -27.86 -11.04
N VAL A 159 -7.88 -28.84 -11.37
CA VAL A 159 -8.27 -30.20 -11.71
C VAL A 159 -7.28 -31.16 -11.05
N LEU A 160 -7.80 -32.17 -10.36
CA LEU A 160 -7.02 -33.25 -9.79
C LEU A 160 -7.18 -34.49 -10.66
N GLN A 161 -6.06 -35.09 -11.06
CA GLN A 161 -6.05 -36.33 -11.82
C GLN A 161 -5.20 -37.39 -11.15
N VAL A 162 -5.64 -38.65 -11.18
CA VAL A 162 -4.85 -39.83 -10.79
C VAL A 162 -4.73 -40.75 -11.98
N LEU A 163 -3.54 -41.30 -12.20
CA LEU A 163 -3.16 -42.03 -13.40
C LEU A 163 -2.74 -43.46 -13.04
N ASN A 164 -3.15 -44.41 -13.87
CA ASN A 164 -2.74 -45.81 -13.84
C ASN A 164 -2.96 -46.50 -12.49
N LYS A 165 -4.14 -47.09 -12.28
CA LYS A 165 -4.41 -47.91 -11.09
C LYS A 165 -3.40 -49.09 -10.99
N ARG A 166 -2.88 -49.34 -9.79
CA ARG A 166 -1.98 -50.47 -9.48
C ARG A 166 -2.80 -51.73 -9.19
N GLU A 167 -2.28 -52.89 -9.60
CA GLU A 167 -2.79 -54.25 -9.32
C GLU A 167 -4.18 -54.60 -9.92
N ASP A 168 -5.08 -53.63 -10.09
CA ASP A 168 -6.37 -53.73 -10.80
C ASP A 168 -6.26 -53.25 -12.26
N VAL A 169 -7.14 -53.73 -13.15
CA VAL A 169 -7.14 -53.32 -14.58
C VAL A 169 -7.82 -51.95 -14.79
N HIS A 170 -8.82 -51.57 -13.97
CA HIS A 170 -9.61 -50.34 -14.13
C HIS A 170 -10.02 -49.69 -12.81
N PHE A 171 -10.22 -48.37 -12.82
CA PHE A 171 -10.86 -47.64 -11.73
C PHE A 171 -12.35 -48.00 -11.64
N THR A 172 -12.90 -47.99 -10.43
CA THR A 172 -14.32 -48.26 -10.17
C THR A 172 -15.09 -46.96 -9.91
N ASP A 173 -16.42 -47.01 -9.95
CA ASP A 173 -17.24 -45.83 -9.60
C ASP A 173 -17.09 -45.45 -8.12
N ARG A 174 -16.71 -46.40 -7.26
CA ARG A 174 -16.36 -46.13 -5.86
C ARG A 174 -15.07 -45.33 -5.75
N ASP A 175 -14.11 -45.60 -6.62
CA ASP A 175 -12.85 -44.85 -6.69
C ASP A 175 -13.12 -43.40 -7.12
N LEU A 176 -13.99 -43.19 -8.12
CA LEU A 176 -14.41 -41.85 -8.54
C LEU A 176 -15.07 -41.08 -7.39
N GLN A 177 -16.04 -41.69 -6.70
CA GLN A 177 -16.71 -41.08 -5.53
C GLN A 177 -15.74 -40.75 -4.40
N LEU A 178 -14.73 -41.60 -4.17
CA LEU A 178 -13.71 -41.34 -3.17
C LEU A 178 -12.86 -40.12 -3.56
N LEU A 179 -12.39 -40.07 -4.81
CA LEU A 179 -11.60 -38.95 -5.32
C LEU A 179 -12.37 -37.62 -5.28
N GLU A 180 -13.65 -37.64 -5.65
CA GLU A 180 -14.55 -36.48 -5.53
C GLU A 180 -14.70 -36.02 -4.07
N SER A 181 -14.78 -36.97 -3.13
CA SER A 181 -14.94 -36.62 -1.72
C SER A 181 -13.69 -35.96 -1.12
N ILE A 182 -12.49 -36.33 -1.57
CA ILE A 182 -11.23 -35.65 -1.16
C ILE A 182 -10.94 -34.38 -1.98
N ALA A 183 -11.52 -34.22 -3.17
CA ALA A 183 -11.32 -33.05 -4.03
C ALA A 183 -11.79 -31.73 -3.38
N SER A 184 -12.93 -31.76 -2.69
CA SER A 184 -13.48 -30.57 -2.01
C SER A 184 -12.56 -30.01 -0.92
N PRO A 185 -12.11 -30.80 0.08
CA PRO A 185 -11.15 -30.29 1.08
C PRO A 185 -9.80 -29.90 0.46
N ILE A 186 -9.32 -30.62 -0.56
CA ILE A 186 -8.12 -30.27 -1.32
C ILE A 186 -8.27 -28.88 -1.98
N ALA A 187 -9.41 -28.62 -2.62
CA ALA A 187 -9.68 -27.35 -3.28
C ALA A 187 -9.70 -26.19 -2.26
N ALA A 188 -10.36 -26.37 -1.12
CA ALA A 188 -10.41 -25.35 -0.07
C ALA A 188 -9.00 -25.01 0.47
N SER A 189 -8.17 -26.03 0.75
CA SER A 189 -6.81 -25.80 1.23
C SER A 189 -5.89 -25.16 0.17
N LEU A 190 -6.02 -25.55 -1.09
CA LEU A 190 -5.28 -24.94 -2.19
C LEU A 190 -5.66 -23.48 -2.40
N GLU A 191 -6.94 -23.14 -2.36
CA GLU A 191 -7.39 -21.74 -2.44
C GLU A 191 -6.79 -20.92 -1.29
N ASN A 192 -6.84 -21.44 -0.06
CA ASN A 192 -6.25 -20.77 1.09
C ASN A 192 -4.73 -20.55 0.92
N ALA A 193 -3.98 -21.58 0.51
CA ALA A 193 -2.53 -21.46 0.28
C ALA A 193 -2.18 -20.45 -0.83
N MET A 194 -2.99 -20.41 -1.90
CA MET A 194 -2.84 -19.42 -2.97
C MET A 194 -3.11 -17.99 -2.47
N LEU A 195 -4.14 -17.80 -1.64
CA LEU A 195 -4.43 -16.50 -1.02
C LEU A 195 -3.31 -16.05 -0.08
N TYR A 196 -2.72 -16.96 0.71
CA TYR A 196 -1.60 -16.65 1.59
C TYR A 196 -0.34 -16.23 0.81
N ASP A 197 0.02 -16.94 -0.26
CA ASP A 197 1.19 -16.60 -1.10
C ASP A 197 1.04 -15.21 -1.74
N VAL A 198 -0.16 -14.86 -2.22
CA VAL A 198 -0.47 -13.51 -2.75
C VAL A 198 -0.37 -12.46 -1.64
N LEU A 199 -0.95 -12.73 -0.47
CA LEU A 199 -0.91 -11.81 0.67
C LEU A 199 0.52 -11.57 1.15
N GLU A 200 1.34 -12.61 1.27
CA GLU A 200 2.74 -12.52 1.69
C GLU A 200 3.55 -11.67 0.70
N LYS A 201 3.43 -11.95 -0.61
CA LYS A 201 4.11 -11.17 -1.66
C LYS A 201 3.68 -9.71 -1.67
N THR A 202 2.38 -9.44 -1.54
CA THR A 202 1.83 -8.08 -1.51
C THR A 202 2.28 -7.32 -0.27
N THR A 203 2.31 -8.00 0.89
CA THR A 203 2.76 -7.40 2.16
C THR A 203 4.25 -7.07 2.08
N ALA A 204 5.09 -8.01 1.62
CA ALA A 204 6.52 -7.77 1.44
C ALA A 204 6.81 -6.63 0.44
N ALA A 205 6.06 -6.54 -0.66
CA ALA A 205 6.19 -5.45 -1.62
C ALA A 205 5.80 -4.10 -1.00
N LYS A 206 4.69 -4.06 -0.25
CA LYS A 206 4.24 -2.87 0.47
C LYS A 206 5.26 -2.41 1.51
N GLU A 207 5.79 -3.32 2.33
CA GLU A 207 6.82 -3.00 3.34
C GLU A 207 8.10 -2.45 2.71
N ARG A 208 8.52 -2.99 1.56
CA ARG A 208 9.66 -2.45 0.79
C ARG A 208 9.38 -1.02 0.32
N MET A 209 8.21 -0.77 -0.25
CA MET A 209 7.82 0.55 -0.72
C MET A 209 7.71 1.58 0.43
N GLU A 210 7.13 1.19 1.57
CA GLU A 210 7.08 2.03 2.77
C GLU A 210 8.47 2.35 3.33
N SER A 211 9.40 1.39 3.25
CA SER A 211 10.80 1.60 3.63
C SER A 211 11.49 2.63 2.72
N GLU A 212 11.33 2.48 1.40
CA GLU A 212 11.88 3.43 0.41
C GLU A 212 11.30 4.84 0.58
N LEU A 213 9.98 4.96 0.79
CA LEU A 213 9.34 6.24 1.07
C LEU A 213 9.87 6.88 2.36
N ARG A 214 10.08 6.11 3.42
CA ARG A 214 10.66 6.62 4.68
C ARG A 214 12.08 7.16 4.48
N ILE A 215 12.88 6.52 3.63
CA ILE A 215 14.21 7.02 3.26
C ILE A 215 14.06 8.36 2.53
N ALA A 216 13.13 8.47 1.58
CA ALA A 216 12.86 9.71 0.86
C ALA A 216 12.41 10.84 1.83
N THR A 217 11.52 10.55 2.78
CA THR A 217 11.12 11.50 3.84
C THR A 217 12.32 11.99 4.64
N ASN A 218 13.20 11.08 5.06
CA ASN A 218 14.38 11.46 5.85
C ASN A 218 15.37 12.34 5.05
N ILE A 219 15.54 12.05 3.76
CA ILE A 219 16.34 12.88 2.85
C ILE A 219 15.71 14.26 2.71
N GLN A 220 14.40 14.34 2.43
CA GLN A 220 13.64 15.57 2.29
C GLN A 220 13.76 16.45 3.54
N MET A 221 13.47 15.89 4.71
CA MET A 221 13.60 16.58 6.00
C MET A 221 15.04 16.95 6.34
N GLY A 222 16.03 16.36 5.66
CA GLY A 222 17.44 16.73 5.75
C GLY A 222 17.80 18.06 5.07
N PHE A 223 16.99 18.53 4.11
CA PHE A 223 17.20 19.83 3.44
C PHE A 223 16.78 21.03 4.30
N LEU A 224 15.91 20.80 5.29
CA LEU A 224 15.28 21.84 6.11
C LEU A 224 16.08 22.12 7.39
N PRO A 225 16.15 23.39 7.86
CA PRO A 225 16.77 23.72 9.14
C PRO A 225 16.13 22.97 10.32
N ARG A 226 16.94 22.23 11.09
CA ARG A 226 16.45 21.48 12.27
C ARG A 226 16.34 22.30 13.55
N GLN A 227 17.08 23.39 13.63
CA GLN A 227 17.12 24.27 14.79
C GLN A 227 16.75 25.66 14.34
N GLY A 228 16.00 26.35 15.18
CA GLY A 228 15.73 27.75 14.93
C GLY A 228 16.99 28.60 14.99
N LEU A 229 16.99 29.67 14.21
CA LEU A 229 18.12 30.59 14.13
C LEU A 229 17.89 31.76 15.07
N TYR A 230 18.92 32.09 15.85
CA TYR A 230 18.95 33.27 16.70
C TYR A 230 20.13 34.15 16.27
N MET A 231 19.86 35.43 16.09
CA MET A 231 20.85 36.42 15.69
C MET A 231 20.71 37.68 16.54
N THR A 232 21.83 38.32 16.85
CA THR A 232 21.89 39.58 17.57
C THR A 232 22.67 40.58 16.74
N ALA A 233 22.10 41.75 16.48
CA ALA A 233 22.80 42.87 15.88
C ALA A 233 23.69 43.54 16.94
N GLU A 234 25.01 43.52 16.73
CA GLU A 234 25.99 44.05 17.70
C GLU A 234 25.78 45.54 17.99
N ALA A 235 25.33 46.31 17.00
CA ALA A 235 25.24 47.76 17.09
C ALA A 235 24.18 48.27 18.09
N ASN A 236 23.14 47.48 18.37
CA ASN A 236 22.00 47.92 19.19
C ASN A 236 21.37 46.81 20.04
N GLU A 237 22.04 45.66 20.15
CA GLU A 237 21.58 44.49 20.90
C GLU A 237 20.16 44.02 20.50
N ILE A 238 19.71 44.33 19.28
CA ILE A 238 18.42 43.85 18.78
C ILE A 238 18.58 42.42 18.29
N THR A 239 17.59 41.59 18.57
CA THR A 239 17.64 40.17 18.28
C THR A 239 16.58 39.78 17.26
N ALA A 240 16.90 38.81 16.43
CA ALA A 240 15.96 38.15 15.54
C ALA A 240 15.95 36.65 15.82
N GLU A 241 14.76 36.07 15.95
CA GLU A 241 14.55 34.64 16.17
C GLU A 241 13.69 34.07 15.04
N ALA A 242 14.23 33.12 14.29
CA ALA A 242 13.49 32.33 13.30
C ALA A 242 13.11 30.95 13.87
N ARG A 243 11.86 30.55 13.67
CA ARG A 243 11.35 29.22 14.00
C ARG A 243 10.38 28.78 12.92
N ALA A 244 10.40 27.51 12.57
CA ALA A 244 9.49 26.95 11.58
C ALA A 244 8.99 25.58 11.99
N PHE A 245 7.88 25.20 11.37
CA PHE A 245 7.25 23.90 11.48
C PHE A 245 6.82 23.45 10.09
N ILE A 246 6.90 22.15 9.83
CA ILE A 246 6.35 21.53 8.63
C ILE A 246 5.78 20.15 8.97
N ARG A 247 4.61 19.85 8.45
CA ARG A 247 3.94 18.54 8.54
C ARG A 247 3.39 18.16 7.16
N PRO A 248 4.07 17.26 6.44
CA PRO A 248 3.57 16.75 5.17
C PRO A 248 2.21 16.03 5.32
N ALA A 249 1.35 16.12 4.30
CA ALA A 249 0.07 15.40 4.20
C ALA A 249 0.25 13.95 3.77
N ARG A 250 1.36 13.64 3.08
CA ARG A 250 1.79 12.30 2.67
C ARG A 250 3.17 12.01 3.24
N GLU A 251 3.78 10.88 2.87
CA GLU A 251 5.13 10.51 3.30
C GLU A 251 6.17 11.58 2.90
N VAL A 252 5.98 12.24 1.75
CA VAL A 252 6.80 13.37 1.28
C VAL A 252 5.91 14.49 0.74
N GLY A 253 6.34 15.73 0.95
CA GLY A 253 5.57 16.95 0.65
C GLY A 253 6.13 17.83 -0.47
N GLY A 254 5.37 18.84 -0.90
CA GLY A 254 5.82 19.95 -1.73
C GLY A 254 6.31 21.15 -0.91
N ASP A 255 5.78 21.33 0.31
CA ASP A 255 6.14 22.45 1.18
C ASP A 255 7.60 22.46 1.61
N PHE A 256 8.15 23.66 1.76
CA PHE A 256 9.51 23.84 2.26
C PHE A 256 9.73 25.20 2.91
N TYR A 257 10.70 25.25 3.81
CA TYR A 257 11.21 26.50 4.36
C TYR A 257 12.72 26.45 4.51
N ASP A 258 13.32 27.63 4.59
CA ASP A 258 14.71 27.75 4.99
C ASP A 258 14.97 29.14 5.58
N TYR A 259 16.01 29.23 6.41
CA TYR A 259 16.49 30.50 6.95
C TYR A 259 17.95 30.37 7.34
N PHE A 260 18.73 31.38 7.01
CA PHE A 260 20.15 31.40 7.33
C PHE A 260 20.68 32.83 7.41
N ARG A 261 21.85 32.94 8.04
CA ARG A 261 22.57 34.20 8.22
C ARG A 261 23.23 34.63 6.90
N LEU A 262 23.07 35.91 6.55
CA LEU A 262 23.77 36.58 5.46
C LEU A 262 24.67 37.70 6.01
N GLY A 263 25.97 37.41 6.15
CA GLY A 263 26.89 38.34 6.83
C GLY A 263 26.54 38.50 8.31
N ASP A 264 26.83 39.66 8.91
CA ASP A 264 26.69 39.82 10.36
C ASP A 264 25.30 40.30 10.82
N ASP A 265 24.59 41.08 9.99
CA ASP A 265 23.35 41.78 10.37
C ASP A 265 22.13 41.45 9.51
N LYS A 266 22.23 40.51 8.54
CA LYS A 266 21.10 40.13 7.69
C LYS A 266 20.66 38.68 7.92
N LEU A 267 19.35 38.49 8.02
CA LEU A 267 18.69 37.20 8.08
C LEU A 267 17.94 36.97 6.76
N PHE A 268 18.32 35.93 6.02
CA PHE A 268 17.51 35.44 4.90
C PHE A 268 16.52 34.41 5.39
N PHE A 269 15.34 34.39 4.78
CA PHE A 269 14.33 33.38 5.01
C PHE A 269 13.46 33.16 3.77
N VAL A 270 12.89 31.96 3.66
CA VAL A 270 11.98 31.57 2.58
C VAL A 270 10.96 30.56 3.10
N LEU A 271 9.72 30.68 2.62
CA LEU A 271 8.68 29.67 2.70
C LEU A 271 8.13 29.47 1.28
N GLY A 272 7.94 28.22 0.88
CA GLY A 272 7.34 27.92 -0.41
C GLY A 272 6.56 26.62 -0.38
N ASP A 273 5.73 26.48 -1.41
CA ASP A 273 4.86 25.35 -1.66
C ASP A 273 4.95 24.99 -3.15
N VAL A 274 5.07 23.70 -3.43
CA VAL A 274 5.18 23.16 -4.78
C VAL A 274 3.85 22.53 -5.16
N SER A 275 3.36 22.85 -6.35
CA SER A 275 2.14 22.25 -6.90
C SER A 275 2.17 20.73 -6.86
N ASP A 276 1.01 20.09 -6.68
CA ASP A 276 0.88 18.63 -6.49
C ASP A 276 1.51 18.09 -5.19
N LYS A 277 1.52 16.77 -5.01
CA LYS A 277 1.91 16.10 -3.76
C LYS A 277 2.69 14.83 -4.02
N GLY A 278 3.45 14.38 -3.02
CA GLY A 278 4.22 13.15 -3.10
C GLY A 278 5.57 13.34 -3.79
N ILE A 279 6.08 12.27 -4.42
CA ILE A 279 7.48 12.21 -4.90
C ILE A 279 7.82 13.32 -5.92
N PRO A 280 7.00 13.59 -6.97
CA PRO A 280 7.33 14.65 -7.94
C PRO A 280 7.47 16.03 -7.30
N ALA A 281 6.54 16.39 -6.40
CA ALA A 281 6.59 17.64 -5.65
C ALA A 281 7.82 17.72 -4.75
N ALA A 282 8.16 16.64 -4.04
CA ALA A 282 9.34 16.58 -3.18
C ALA A 282 10.67 16.75 -3.95
N LEU A 283 10.76 16.20 -5.16
CA LEU A 283 11.94 16.37 -6.01
C LEU A 283 12.06 17.81 -6.53
N PHE A 284 10.96 18.37 -7.03
CA PHE A 284 10.94 19.76 -7.50
C PHE A 284 11.23 20.75 -6.35
N MET A 285 10.72 20.46 -5.15
CA MET A 285 11.06 21.17 -3.93
C MET A 285 12.58 21.13 -3.67
N ALA A 286 13.20 19.95 -3.71
CA ALA A 286 14.63 19.81 -3.45
C ALA A 286 15.50 20.59 -4.45
N VAL A 287 15.12 20.59 -5.73
CA VAL A 287 15.77 21.39 -6.78
C VAL A 287 15.60 22.88 -6.48
N THR A 288 14.37 23.33 -6.21
CA THR A 288 14.04 24.73 -5.90
C THR A 288 14.83 25.23 -4.70
N MET A 289 14.84 24.46 -3.61
CA MET A 289 15.59 24.77 -2.39
C MET A 289 17.10 24.86 -2.65
N THR A 290 17.64 23.94 -3.44
CA THR A 290 19.08 23.93 -3.80
C THR A 290 19.45 25.17 -4.62
N LEU A 291 18.59 25.57 -5.56
CA LEU A 291 18.79 26.77 -6.37
C LEU A 291 18.71 28.06 -5.53
N LEU A 292 17.72 28.16 -4.64
CA LEU A 292 17.58 29.29 -3.71
C LEU A 292 18.82 29.42 -2.82
N LYS A 293 19.24 28.33 -2.17
CA LYS A 293 20.43 28.31 -1.31
C LYS A 293 21.71 28.62 -2.08
N GLY A 294 21.86 28.06 -3.28
CA GLY A 294 23.08 28.17 -4.08
C GLY A 294 23.28 29.53 -4.75
N LYS A 295 22.19 30.22 -5.11
CA LYS A 295 22.25 31.53 -5.78
C LYS A 295 22.22 32.70 -4.80
N MET A 296 21.60 32.55 -3.62
CA MET A 296 21.48 33.66 -2.68
C MET A 296 22.85 34.13 -2.18
N SER A 297 23.07 35.45 -2.25
CA SER A 297 24.30 36.10 -1.80
C SER A 297 23.99 37.40 -1.05
N PRO A 298 24.92 37.93 -0.22
CA PRO A 298 24.66 39.13 0.58
C PRO A 298 24.28 40.39 -0.20
N ASP A 299 24.65 40.47 -1.48
CA ASP A 299 24.44 41.62 -2.36
C ASP A 299 23.25 41.44 -3.31
N MET A 300 22.66 40.24 -3.35
CA MET A 300 21.51 39.92 -4.20
C MET A 300 20.20 40.24 -3.48
N SER A 301 19.23 40.80 -4.20
CA SER A 301 17.90 41.04 -3.66
C SER A 301 16.99 39.80 -3.75
N PRO A 302 15.93 39.70 -2.91
CA PRO A 302 14.93 38.65 -3.03
C PRO A 302 14.29 38.53 -4.42
N GLY A 303 13.95 39.65 -5.06
CA GLY A 303 13.38 39.68 -6.41
C GLY A 303 14.37 39.21 -7.48
N GLU A 304 15.64 39.62 -7.38
CA GLU A 304 16.70 39.09 -8.24
C GLU A 304 16.87 37.58 -8.06
N LEU A 305 16.82 37.09 -6.82
CA LEU A 305 16.92 35.66 -6.50
C LEU A 305 15.79 34.88 -7.16
N LEU A 306 14.53 35.27 -6.93
CA LEU A 306 13.38 34.55 -7.50
C LEU A 306 13.42 34.57 -9.04
N THR A 307 13.83 35.69 -9.64
CA THR A 307 14.03 35.80 -11.10
C THR A 307 15.07 34.81 -11.59
N ALA A 308 16.23 34.75 -10.94
CA ALA A 308 17.32 33.84 -11.32
C ALA A 308 17.01 32.37 -11.08
N VAL A 309 16.17 32.04 -10.09
CA VAL A 309 15.70 30.67 -9.83
C VAL A 309 14.63 30.26 -10.84
N ASN A 310 13.67 31.14 -11.15
CA ASN A 310 12.62 30.90 -12.13
C ASN A 310 13.19 30.53 -13.51
N GLN A 311 14.25 31.23 -13.93
CA GLN A 311 14.98 30.95 -15.18
C GLN A 311 15.62 29.57 -15.24
N GLU A 312 15.95 28.96 -14.11
CA GLU A 312 16.45 27.57 -14.08
C GLU A 312 15.28 26.57 -14.05
N LEU A 313 14.26 26.83 -13.22
CA LEU A 313 13.12 25.92 -13.06
C LEU A 313 12.30 25.76 -14.34
N TYR A 314 12.17 26.82 -15.15
CA TYR A 314 11.43 26.75 -16.42
C TYR A 314 12.10 25.84 -17.46
N LYS A 315 13.42 25.63 -17.40
CA LYS A 315 14.14 24.83 -18.40
C LYS A 315 13.74 23.35 -18.43
N ASP A 316 13.06 22.87 -17.40
CA ASP A 316 12.78 21.45 -17.21
C ASP A 316 11.51 20.94 -17.92
N ASP A 317 10.82 21.73 -18.76
CA ASP A 317 9.54 21.36 -19.44
C ASP A 317 8.49 20.75 -18.48
N SER A 318 8.64 21.03 -17.19
CA SER A 318 7.82 20.48 -16.12
C SER A 318 6.51 21.25 -16.03
N THR A 319 5.40 20.54 -15.78
CA THR A 319 4.11 21.18 -15.45
C THR A 319 4.05 21.68 -14.00
N MET A 320 5.11 21.44 -13.21
CA MET A 320 5.20 21.80 -11.81
C MET A 320 5.57 23.27 -11.65
N PHE A 321 5.02 23.91 -10.63
CA PHE A 321 5.37 25.26 -10.22
C PHE A 321 5.49 25.37 -8.70
N ALA A 322 6.14 26.42 -8.22
CA ALA A 322 6.25 26.69 -6.80
C ALA A 322 5.76 28.10 -6.45
N THR A 323 4.87 28.21 -5.47
CA THR A 323 4.56 29.48 -4.83
C THR A 323 5.62 29.75 -3.76
N ILE A 324 6.26 30.93 -3.78
CA ILE A 324 7.38 31.21 -2.87
C ILE A 324 7.29 32.62 -2.30
N PHE A 325 7.49 32.75 -0.99
CA PHE A 325 7.76 34.03 -0.33
C PHE A 325 9.16 34.00 0.28
N CYS A 326 10.01 34.96 -0.07
CA CYS A 326 11.33 35.08 0.54
C CYS A 326 11.68 36.52 0.91
N GLY A 327 12.58 36.69 1.88
CA GLY A 327 12.96 38.00 2.38
C GLY A 327 14.32 38.05 3.04
N VAL A 328 14.86 39.26 3.10
CA VAL A 328 16.09 39.61 3.81
C VAL A 328 15.75 40.68 4.85
N LEU A 329 15.86 40.30 6.13
CA LEU A 329 15.67 41.19 7.26
C LEU A 329 17.03 41.72 7.72
N HIS A 330 17.20 43.05 7.71
CA HIS A 330 18.26 43.73 8.42
C HIS A 330 17.89 43.86 9.89
N ILE A 331 18.61 43.19 10.78
CA ILE A 331 18.21 43.04 12.19
C ILE A 331 18.32 44.38 12.91
N GLY A 332 19.45 45.08 12.73
CA GLY A 332 19.70 46.36 13.37
C GLY A 332 18.65 47.42 13.03
N THR A 333 18.29 47.56 11.75
CA THR A 333 17.34 48.60 11.31
C THR A 333 15.87 48.15 11.33
N GLY A 334 15.62 46.84 11.24
CA GLY A 334 14.28 46.30 11.02
C GLY A 334 13.79 46.39 9.58
N ARG A 335 14.63 46.86 8.64
CA ARG A 335 14.26 46.92 7.22
C ARG A 335 14.15 45.49 6.66
N LEU A 336 12.96 45.10 6.25
CA LEU A 336 12.67 43.86 5.54
C LEU A 336 12.46 44.18 4.05
N GLN A 337 13.35 43.65 3.22
CA GLN A 337 13.16 43.59 1.77
C GLN A 337 12.66 42.18 1.43
N TYR A 338 11.60 42.05 0.62
CA TYR A 338 10.99 40.76 0.32
C TYR A 338 10.42 40.69 -1.09
N SER A 339 10.27 39.47 -1.61
CA SER A 339 9.59 39.20 -2.88
C SER A 339 8.62 38.04 -2.72
N ASP A 340 7.51 38.13 -3.46
CA ASP A 340 6.40 37.18 -3.42
C ASP A 340 6.17 36.65 -4.84
N GLY A 341 6.46 35.37 -5.03
CA GLY A 341 6.18 34.61 -6.23
C GLY A 341 4.97 33.72 -6.08
N GLY A 342 3.80 34.31 -5.82
CA GLY A 342 2.54 33.58 -5.88
C GLY A 342 2.02 33.05 -4.54
N HIS A 343 2.72 33.30 -3.42
CA HIS A 343 2.49 32.63 -2.14
C HIS A 343 1.37 33.24 -1.28
N CYS A 344 0.99 32.56 -0.20
CA CYS A 344 0.03 33.08 0.78
C CYS A 344 0.55 34.37 1.43
N PRO A 345 -0.28 35.42 1.57
CA PRO A 345 0.15 36.69 2.12
C PRO A 345 0.50 36.53 3.62
N PRO A 346 1.74 36.81 4.03
CA PRO A 346 2.15 36.70 5.44
C PRO A 346 1.39 37.67 6.34
N TYR A 347 1.29 37.35 7.62
CA TYR A 347 0.81 38.28 8.64
C TYR A 347 1.96 38.98 9.35
N ILE A 348 1.80 40.27 9.63
CA ILE A 348 2.57 40.98 10.63
C ILE A 348 1.69 41.11 11.89
N VAL A 349 2.23 40.62 13.01
CA VAL A 349 1.71 40.89 14.34
C VAL A 349 2.57 42.02 14.92
N ARG A 350 1.98 43.19 15.08
CA ARG A 350 2.64 44.38 15.59
C ARG A 350 2.79 44.32 17.10
N GLY A 351 3.84 44.94 17.63
CA GLY A 351 4.06 45.02 19.08
C GLY A 351 2.94 45.71 19.88
N ASN A 352 2.07 46.48 19.21
CA ASN A 352 0.88 47.10 19.82
C ASN A 352 -0.36 46.18 19.86
N GLY A 353 -0.27 44.97 19.28
CA GLY A 353 -1.35 43.99 19.21
C GLY A 353 -2.13 43.98 17.89
N ASP A 354 -1.83 44.88 16.95
CA ASP A 354 -2.48 44.87 15.63
C ASP A 354 -1.98 43.68 14.81
N VAL A 355 -2.89 43.00 14.11
CA VAL A 355 -2.58 41.91 13.18
C VAL A 355 -2.99 42.36 11.79
N GLU A 356 -2.05 42.39 10.85
CA GLU A 356 -2.31 42.82 9.48
C GLU A 356 -1.65 41.89 8.46
N GLN A 357 -2.29 41.70 7.30
CA GLN A 357 -1.63 41.03 6.18
C GLN A 357 -0.61 41.97 5.54
N LEU A 358 0.56 41.43 5.23
CA LEU A 358 1.60 42.14 4.52
C LEU A 358 1.10 42.51 3.11
N LYS A 359 1.24 43.78 2.75
CA LYS A 359 0.82 44.32 1.45
C LYS A 359 2.04 44.56 0.57
N GLY A 360 1.97 44.09 -0.67
CA GLY A 360 3.02 44.27 -1.66
C GLY A 360 2.55 43.86 -3.05
N LYS A 361 3.40 44.10 -4.05
CA LYS A 361 3.25 43.53 -5.38
C LYS A 361 3.58 42.04 -5.32
N LYS A 362 2.72 41.23 -5.94
CA LYS A 362 2.81 39.78 -6.01
C LYS A 362 3.07 39.35 -7.46
N GLY A 363 4.03 38.46 -7.65
CA GLY A 363 4.35 37.80 -8.91
C GLY A 363 3.57 36.50 -9.11
N LEU A 364 3.79 35.85 -10.26
CA LEU A 364 3.28 34.50 -10.53
C LEU A 364 4.15 33.44 -9.84
N PRO A 365 3.61 32.22 -9.59
CA PRO A 365 4.42 31.10 -9.14
C PRO A 365 5.62 30.84 -10.06
N LEU A 366 6.75 30.43 -9.47
CA LEU A 366 7.96 30.11 -10.22
C LEU A 366 7.75 28.83 -11.02
N GLY A 367 8.33 28.76 -12.22
CA GLY A 367 8.19 27.66 -13.17
C GLY A 367 7.03 27.83 -14.16
N VAL A 368 6.16 28.83 -13.98
CA VAL A 368 4.97 29.03 -14.84
C VAL A 368 5.31 29.73 -16.17
N MET A 369 6.19 30.74 -16.15
CA MET A 369 6.56 31.58 -17.30
C MET A 369 8.03 31.97 -17.23
N ASP A 370 8.73 32.02 -18.36
CA ASP A 370 10.18 32.17 -18.46
C ASP A 370 10.69 33.61 -18.29
N ASP A 371 9.96 34.58 -18.80
CA ASP A 371 10.31 36.01 -18.83
C ASP A 371 9.85 36.79 -17.59
N MET A 372 9.40 36.09 -16.55
CA MET A 372 8.91 36.71 -15.33
C MET A 372 10.03 37.36 -14.51
N LEU A 373 9.88 38.66 -14.27
CA LEU A 373 10.70 39.43 -13.34
C LEU A 373 9.97 39.60 -12.02
N TYR A 374 10.64 39.23 -10.93
CA TYR A 374 10.12 39.39 -9.58
C TYR A 374 10.57 40.72 -8.99
N VAL A 375 9.64 41.40 -8.31
CA VAL A 375 9.87 42.73 -7.75
C VAL A 375 10.12 42.66 -6.26
N ASP A 376 10.98 43.55 -5.77
CA ASP A 376 11.16 43.74 -4.34
C ASP A 376 10.09 44.67 -3.78
N ASN A 377 9.63 44.33 -2.60
CA ASN A 377 8.82 45.15 -1.72
C ASN A 377 9.61 45.42 -0.44
N GLU A 378 9.24 46.47 0.28
CA GLU A 378 9.87 46.82 1.55
C GLU A 378 8.85 47.09 2.64
N VAL A 379 9.18 46.69 3.87
CA VAL A 379 8.45 47.05 5.09
C VAL A 379 9.44 47.15 6.24
N THR A 380 9.14 47.98 7.24
CA THR A 380 9.91 48.03 8.48
C THR A 380 9.22 47.21 9.56
N LEU A 381 9.93 46.22 10.09
CA LEU A 381 9.56 45.50 11.30
C LEU A 381 10.14 46.23 12.50
N VAL A 382 9.30 46.87 13.30
CA VAL A 382 9.75 47.53 14.52
C VAL A 382 10.04 46.49 15.60
N GLN A 383 10.65 46.92 16.68
CA GLN A 383 10.96 46.03 17.79
C GLN A 383 9.65 45.55 18.46
N GLY A 384 9.55 44.25 18.69
CA GLY A 384 8.35 43.59 19.17
C GLY A 384 7.43 43.08 18.05
N ASP A 385 7.71 43.42 16.79
CA ASP A 385 6.96 42.89 15.66
C ASP A 385 7.37 41.44 15.37
N ARG A 386 6.39 40.69 14.85
CA ARG A 386 6.51 39.32 14.40
C ARG A 386 5.97 39.18 12.98
N LEU A 387 6.72 38.52 12.12
CA LEU A 387 6.29 38.10 10.79
C LEU A 387 5.91 36.61 10.84
N ILE A 388 4.75 36.27 10.30
CA ILE A 388 4.21 34.90 10.25
C ILE A 388 3.87 34.56 8.81
N MET A 389 4.63 33.61 8.26
CA MET A 389 4.37 33.00 6.96
C MET A 389 3.75 31.62 7.18
N TYR A 390 2.85 31.23 6.29
CA TYR A 390 2.12 29.98 6.34
C TYR A 390 1.78 29.52 4.93
N THR A 391 1.62 28.21 4.74
CA THR A 391 1.11 27.62 3.50
C THR A 391 -0.40 27.47 3.56
N ASP A 392 -1.02 27.27 2.39
CA ASP A 392 -2.46 27.15 2.27
C ASP A 392 -3.03 25.93 3.00
N GLY A 393 -2.22 24.90 3.29
CA GLY A 393 -2.64 23.79 4.14
C GLY A 393 -3.09 24.17 5.55
N ILE A 394 -2.80 25.39 6.03
CA ILE A 394 -3.46 25.95 7.22
C ILE A 394 -4.88 26.42 6.87
N THR A 395 -5.03 27.29 5.87
CA THR A 395 -6.29 27.96 5.56
C THR A 395 -7.29 27.06 4.84
N GLU A 396 -6.81 26.09 4.08
CA GLU A 396 -7.59 25.12 3.31
C GLU A 396 -7.73 23.78 4.05
N ALA A 397 -7.23 23.67 5.28
CA ALA A 397 -7.52 22.51 6.13
C ALA A 397 -9.04 22.32 6.27
N GLU A 398 -9.52 21.12 5.97
CA GLU A 398 -10.94 20.79 5.98
C GLU A 398 -11.35 20.05 7.25
N ASN A 399 -12.56 20.32 7.73
CA ASN A 399 -13.23 19.47 8.71
C ASN A 399 -14.02 18.33 8.03
N ARG A 400 -14.67 17.46 8.82
CA ARG A 400 -15.47 16.33 8.28
C ARG A 400 -16.66 16.77 7.42
N GLN A 401 -17.06 18.04 7.51
CA GLN A 401 -18.12 18.66 6.73
C GLN A 401 -17.60 19.34 5.46
N GLN A 402 -16.30 19.22 5.15
CA GLN A 402 -15.63 19.90 4.04
C GLN A 402 -15.67 21.44 4.14
N GLU A 403 -15.80 21.97 5.36
CA GLU A 403 -15.61 23.39 5.60
C GLU A 403 -14.12 23.66 5.82
N GLN A 404 -13.61 24.73 5.21
CA GLN A 404 -12.22 25.15 5.36
C GLN A 404 -12.01 25.96 6.64
N TYR A 405 -10.81 25.85 7.22
CA TYR A 405 -10.39 26.59 8.42
C TYR A 405 -10.47 28.10 8.17
N GLY A 406 -9.94 28.55 7.04
CA GLY A 406 -10.08 29.91 6.51
C GLY A 406 -9.25 30.99 7.20
N PHE A 407 -9.12 32.12 6.51
CA PHE A 407 -8.32 33.26 6.98
C PHE A 407 -8.85 33.90 8.27
N SER A 408 -10.16 33.91 8.50
CA SER A 408 -10.77 34.53 9.68
C SER A 408 -10.34 33.85 10.97
N ARG A 409 -10.33 32.51 11.01
CA ARG A 409 -9.92 31.76 12.20
C ARG A 409 -8.43 31.93 12.49
N LEU A 410 -7.61 31.88 11.44
CA LEU A 410 -6.18 32.15 11.54
C LEU A 410 -5.94 33.54 12.14
N HIS A 411 -6.61 34.58 11.61
CA HIS A 411 -6.49 35.94 12.12
C HIS A 411 -6.91 36.05 13.61
N GLU A 412 -8.04 35.47 13.99
CA GLU A 412 -8.51 35.45 15.38
C GLU A 412 -7.55 34.73 16.32
N LEU A 413 -6.91 33.64 15.87
CA LEU A 413 -5.91 32.92 16.64
C LEU A 413 -4.68 33.80 16.89
N LEU A 414 -4.18 34.47 15.84
CA LEU A 414 -3.02 35.35 15.96
C LEU A 414 -3.30 36.54 16.90
N GLN A 415 -4.52 37.05 16.93
CA GLN A 415 -4.95 38.08 17.89
C GLN A 415 -5.02 37.58 19.34
N LYS A 416 -5.27 36.29 19.57
CA LYS A 416 -5.30 35.71 20.92
C LYS A 416 -3.90 35.41 21.44
N GLU A 417 -2.99 35.02 20.56
CA GLU A 417 -1.65 34.51 20.90
C GLU A 417 -0.52 35.55 20.77
N LEU A 418 -0.85 36.85 20.90
CA LEU A 418 0.09 37.98 20.74
C LEU A 418 1.35 37.86 21.63
N SER A 419 1.21 37.34 22.84
CA SER A 419 2.29 37.24 23.83
C SER A 419 3.07 35.92 23.78
N SER A 420 2.63 34.96 22.95
CA SER A 420 3.20 33.61 22.94
C SER A 420 4.60 33.60 22.35
N GLN A 421 5.48 32.76 22.88
CA GLN A 421 6.80 32.55 22.30
C GLN A 421 6.68 31.81 20.95
N PRO A 422 7.62 31.96 19.99
CA PRO A 422 7.50 31.34 18.66
C PRO A 422 7.20 29.85 18.67
N ALA A 423 7.88 29.08 19.51
CA ALA A 423 7.65 27.63 19.61
C ALA A 423 6.22 27.32 20.12
N GLN A 424 5.73 28.07 21.10
CA GLN A 424 4.38 27.93 21.62
C GLN A 424 3.33 28.36 20.57
N LEU A 425 3.59 29.43 19.82
CA LEU A 425 2.68 29.88 18.77
C LEU A 425 2.57 28.83 17.64
N LEU A 426 3.69 28.24 17.20
CA LEU A 426 3.66 27.13 16.24
C LEU A 426 2.79 25.97 16.74
N GLU A 427 2.98 25.58 18.00
CA GLU A 427 2.17 24.53 18.62
C GLU A 427 0.68 24.91 18.65
N GLN A 428 0.33 26.13 19.07
CA GLN A 428 -1.07 26.58 19.10
C GLN A 428 -1.70 26.63 17.72
N MET A 429 -0.97 27.08 16.69
CA MET A 429 -1.44 27.07 15.30
C MET A 429 -1.77 25.67 14.82
N THR A 430 -0.87 24.71 15.04
CA THR A 430 -1.10 23.32 14.63
C THR A 430 -2.26 22.66 15.40
N GLN A 431 -2.34 22.87 16.72
CA GLN A 431 -3.40 22.33 17.55
C GLN A 431 -4.78 22.89 17.22
N ASP A 432 -4.87 24.17 16.86
CA ASP A 432 -6.15 24.78 16.51
C ASP A 432 -6.66 24.26 15.16
N VAL A 433 -5.77 24.06 14.17
CA VAL A 433 -6.09 23.39 12.90
C VAL A 433 -6.53 21.94 13.14
N ASP A 434 -5.80 21.17 13.97
CA ASP A 434 -6.16 19.77 14.27
C ASP A 434 -7.52 19.67 14.98
N ARG A 435 -7.80 20.61 15.91
CA ARG A 435 -9.09 20.68 16.61
C ARG A 435 -10.22 20.99 15.64
N PHE A 436 -10.00 21.89 14.68
CA PHE A 436 -10.97 22.22 13.65
C PHE A 436 -11.22 21.02 12.71
N ALA A 437 -10.16 20.38 12.22
CA ALA A 437 -10.23 19.23 11.33
C ALA A 437 -10.98 18.04 11.97
N ASN A 438 -10.88 17.88 13.30
CA ASN A 438 -11.62 16.89 14.08
C ASN A 438 -11.43 15.45 13.53
N GLY A 439 -10.17 15.12 13.22
CA GLY A 439 -9.78 13.82 12.65
C GLY A 439 -10.16 13.62 11.18
N ALA A 440 -10.50 14.68 10.44
CA ALA A 440 -10.45 14.64 8.98
C ALA A 440 -9.01 14.41 8.50
N ILE A 441 -8.86 13.76 7.34
CA ILE A 441 -7.55 13.51 6.75
C ILE A 441 -6.99 14.84 6.24
N GLN A 442 -5.73 15.12 6.53
CA GLN A 442 -5.05 16.32 6.07
C GLN A 442 -5.04 16.36 4.53
N SER A 443 -5.57 17.44 3.97
CA SER A 443 -5.71 17.65 2.52
C SER A 443 -4.40 18.10 1.90
N ASP A 444 -3.67 19.02 2.54
CA ASP A 444 -2.41 19.62 2.06
C ASP A 444 -1.31 19.67 3.11
N ASP A 445 -0.06 19.84 2.68
CA ASP A 445 1.07 20.06 3.57
C ASP A 445 0.86 21.31 4.43
N ILE A 446 1.29 21.24 5.69
CA ILE A 446 1.18 22.36 6.61
C ILE A 446 2.59 22.84 6.93
N ALA A 447 2.93 24.05 6.50
CA ALA A 447 4.16 24.71 6.90
C ALA A 447 3.90 26.12 7.44
N VAL A 448 4.66 26.48 8.47
CA VAL A 448 4.61 27.80 9.13
C VAL A 448 6.02 28.24 9.46
N LEU A 449 6.34 29.50 9.19
CA LEU A 449 7.62 30.13 9.51
C LEU A 449 7.38 31.46 10.23
N ILE A 450 7.99 31.61 11.40
CA ILE A 450 7.86 32.77 12.27
C ILE A 450 9.22 33.45 12.39
N ILE A 451 9.24 34.77 12.18
CA ILE A 451 10.39 35.64 12.43
C ILE A 451 10.01 36.67 13.48
N ASP A 452 10.63 36.59 14.65
CA ASP A 452 10.45 37.55 15.75
C ASP A 452 11.59 38.53 15.78
N ARG A 453 11.30 39.84 15.86
CA ARG A 453 12.30 40.87 16.13
C ARG A 453 12.11 41.41 17.54
N LYS A 454 13.03 41.10 18.46
CA LYS A 454 12.89 41.38 19.90
C LYS A 454 14.05 42.25 20.43
N PRO A 455 13.87 42.94 21.58
CA PRO A 455 15.02 43.35 22.39
C PRO A 455 15.87 42.15 22.78
N ASN A 456 17.20 42.32 22.96
CA ASN A 456 17.95 41.39 23.80
C ASN A 456 17.25 41.31 25.17
N LYS A 457 16.86 40.11 25.57
CA LYS A 457 16.59 39.88 27.00
C LYS A 457 17.95 39.75 27.67
N MET A 458 18.30 40.69 28.55
CA MET A 458 19.31 40.44 29.58
C MET A 458 18.86 39.30 30.49
#